data_AF-A0A2L2Z7H7-F1
#
_entry.id   AF-A0A2L2Z7H7-F1
#
_cell.length_a   1.000
_cell.length_b   1.000
_cell.length_c   1.000
_cell.angle_alpha   90.00
_cell.angle_beta   90.00
_cell.angle_gamma   90.00
#
_symmetry.space_group_name_H-M   'P 1'
#
loop_
_entity.id
_entity.type
_entity.pdbx_description
1 polymer ?
#
loop_
_entity_poly.entity_id
_entity_poly.type
_entity_poly.pdbx_seq_one_letter_code
_entity_poly.pdbx_strand_id
1 'polypeptide(L)' 'CRSAGIKVILATGDHPIPAAAIAKSEGIISEGNETGEDIAMRLDVPIEEVVPWDALAVGVHGGQLREM' A
#
# COMPACT_ATOMS: atom_id res chain seq x y z
N CYS A 1 11.12 7.33 14.15
CA CYS A 1 9.74 6.83 14.34
C CYS A 1 9.68 5.31 14.30
N ARG A 2 10.00 4.65 13.18
CA ARG A 2 9.92 3.17 13.08
C ARG A 2 10.86 2.42 14.02
N SER A 3 12.08 2.92 14.23
CA SER A 3 13.05 2.35 15.20
C SER A 3 12.56 2.36 16.65
N ALA A 4 11.54 3.17 16.96
CA ALA A 4 10.89 3.22 18.27
C ALA A 4 9.61 2.36 18.35
N GLY A 5 9.33 1.52 17.34
CA GLY A 5 8.13 0.69 17.30
C GLY A 5 6.84 1.43 16.94
N ILE A 6 6.93 2.67 16.47
CA ILE A 6 5.77 3.48 16.09
C ILE A 6 5.27 3.03 14.71
N LYS A 7 3.98 2.67 14.63
CA LYS A 7 3.29 2.44 13.36
C LYS A 7 3.02 3.77 12.66
N VAL A 8 3.45 3.89 11.40
CA VAL A 8 3.28 5.09 10.58
C VAL A 8 2.25 4.82 9.50
N ILE A 9 1.32 5.76 9.29
CA ILE A 9 0.29 5.72 8.26
C ILE A 9 0.41 6.99 7.43
N LEU A 10 0.35 6.88 6.10
CA LEU A 10 0.25 8.03 5.20
C LEU A 10 -1.23 8.29 4.88
N ALA A 11 -1.72 9.49 5.15
CA ALA A 11 -3.03 9.96 4.74
C ALA A 11 -2.87 11.22 3.91
N THR A 12 -3.31 11.18 2.65
CA THR A 12 -3.26 12.31 1.71
C THR A 12 -4.53 12.39 0.90
N GLY A 13 -4.92 13.61 0.51
CA GLY A 13 -6.04 13.88 -0.40
C GLY A 13 -5.64 14.00 -1.87
N ASP A 14 -4.36 13.76 -2.19
CA ASP A 14 -3.84 13.79 -3.55
C ASP A 14 -4.23 12.51 -4.33
N HIS A 15 -3.95 12.50 -5.63
CA HIS A 15 -4.22 11.34 -6.47
C HIS A 15 -3.50 10.08 -5.95
N PRO A 16 -4.10 8.89 -6.10
CA PRO A 16 -3.61 7.68 -5.43
C PRO A 16 -2.27 7.16 -5.94
N ILE A 17 -2.01 7.34 -7.24
CA ILE A 17 -0.78 6.89 -7.91
C ILE A 17 0.46 7.57 -7.27
N PRO A 18 0.49 8.90 -7.10
CA PRO A 18 1.54 9.56 -6.31
C PRO A 18 1.70 9.05 -4.87
N ALA A 19 0.61 8.72 -4.18
CA ALA A 19 0.65 8.41 -2.75
C ALA A 19 1.45 7.14 -2.43
N ALA A 20 1.27 6.07 -3.22
CA ALA A 20 2.01 4.82 -3.02
C ALA A 20 3.51 4.98 -3.31
N ALA A 21 3.86 5.73 -4.36
CA ALA A 21 5.25 6.03 -4.69
C ALA A 21 5.94 6.86 -3.60
N ILE A 22 5.26 7.88 -3.06
CA ILE A 22 5.75 8.68 -1.94
C ILE A 22 5.90 7.82 -0.68
N ALA A 23 4.93 6.95 -0.38
CA ALA A 23 4.99 6.06 0.78
C ALA A 23 6.20 5.11 0.73
N LYS A 24 6.59 4.64 -0.47
CA LYS A 24 7.82 3.86 -0.69
C LYS A 24 9.07 4.73 -0.52
N SER A 25 9.10 5.90 -1.16
CA SER A 25 10.24 6.84 -1.09
C SER A 25 10.57 7.28 0.34
N GLU A 26 9.55 7.52 1.16
CA GLU A 26 9.70 7.98 2.55
C GLU A 26 9.85 6.83 3.56
N GLY A 27 9.90 5.57 3.09
CA GLY A 27 10.09 4.40 3.95
C GLY A 27 8.89 4.10 4.87
N ILE A 28 7.71 4.61 4.53
CA ILE A 28 6.44 4.24 5.19
C ILE A 28 6.08 2.81 4.78
N ILE A 29 6.18 2.51 3.48
CA ILE A 29 6.25 1.15 2.96
C ILE A 29 7.73 0.76 2.95
N SER A 30 8.10 -0.31 3.66
CA SER A 30 9.48 -0.79 3.70
C SER A 30 9.93 -1.28 2.33
N GLU A 31 11.23 -1.20 2.07
CA GLU A 31 11.84 -1.90 0.94
C GLU A 31 11.52 -3.39 0.98
N GLY A 32 11.11 -3.96 -0.16
CA GLY A 32 10.68 -5.35 -0.27
C GLY A 32 9.25 -5.65 0.18
N ASN A 33 8.53 -4.69 0.78
CA ASN A 33 7.11 -4.85 1.07
C ASN A 33 6.28 -4.42 -0.15
N GLU A 34 5.41 -5.30 -0.61
CA GLU A 34 4.52 -5.08 -1.74
C GLU A 34 3.08 -4.84 -1.28
N THR A 35 2.35 -4.02 -2.02
CA THR A 35 0.88 -3.97 -1.93
C THR A 35 0.24 -5.09 -2.75
N GLY A 36 -1.07 -5.30 -2.58
CA GLY A 36 -1.80 -6.22 -3.45
C GLY A 36 -1.64 -5.87 -4.93
N GLU A 37 -1.68 -4.58 -5.28
CA GLU A 37 -1.50 -4.11 -6.66
C GLU A 37 -0.08 -4.38 -7.18
N ASP A 38 0.94 -4.21 -6.34
CA ASP A 38 2.32 -4.56 -6.70
C ASP A 38 2.45 -6.05 -7.02
N ILE A 39 1.84 -6.92 -6.19
CA ILE A 39 1.87 -8.38 -6.37
C ILE A 39 1.12 -8.79 -7.64
N ALA A 40 -0.08 -8.23 -7.86
CA ALA A 40 -0.87 -8.45 -9.07
C ALA A 40 -0.07 -8.11 -10.33
N MET A 41 0.58 -6.94 -10.33
CA MET A 41 1.40 -6.49 -11.46
C MET A 41 2.65 -7.35 -11.66
N ARG A 42 3.30 -7.82 -10.58
CA ARG A 42 4.48 -8.68 -10.66
C ARG A 42 4.15 -10.09 -11.15
N LEU A 43 3.01 -10.64 -10.75
CA LEU A 43 2.56 -11.99 -11.11
C LEU A 43 1.76 -12.04 -12.42
N ASP A 44 1.38 -10.87 -12.96
CA ASP A 44 0.52 -10.73 -14.14
C ASP A 44 -0.85 -11.43 -13.96
N VAL A 45 -1.44 -11.22 -12.79
CA VAL A 45 -2.77 -11.77 -12.42
C VAL A 45 -3.71 -10.65 -11.99
N PRO A 46 -5.04 -10.85 -12.11
CA PRO A 46 -6.02 -9.93 -11.52
C PRO A 46 -5.82 -9.75 -10.02
N ILE A 47 -6.15 -8.56 -9.48
CA ILE A 47 -6.02 -8.24 -8.05
C ILE A 47 -6.87 -9.17 -7.18
N GLU A 48 -7.97 -9.69 -7.73
CA GLU A 48 -8.88 -10.63 -7.09
C GLU A 48 -8.26 -12.03 -6.89
N GLU A 49 -7.21 -12.36 -7.67
CA GLU A 49 -6.45 -13.60 -7.54
C GLU A 49 -5.27 -13.47 -6.57
N VAL A 50 -4.96 -12.25 -6.12
CA VAL A 50 -3.91 -12.02 -5.13
C VAL A 50 -4.37 -12.50 -3.76
N VAL A 51 -3.53 -13.32 -3.15
CA VAL A 51 -3.77 -13.82 -1.81
C VAL A 51 -3.60 -12.68 -0.79
N PRO A 52 -4.63 -12.34 0.02
CA PRO A 52 -4.61 -11.14 0.86
C PRO A 52 -3.47 -11.07 1.88
N TRP A 53 -2.99 -12.23 2.36
CA TRP A 53 -1.91 -12.31 3.36
C TRP A 53 -0.49 -12.17 2.77
N ASP A 54 -0.36 -12.14 1.45
CA ASP A 54 0.94 -11.93 0.79
C ASP A 54 1.33 -10.44 0.75
N ALA A 55 0.34 -9.54 0.80
CA ALA A 55 0.56 -8.11 0.83
C ALA A 55 0.91 -7.61 2.24
N LEU A 56 2.07 -6.98 2.38
CA LEU A 56 2.54 -6.39 3.66
C LEU A 56 2.23 -4.89 3.78
N ALA A 57 1.62 -4.31 2.75
CA ALA A 57 1.14 -2.94 2.70
C ALA A 57 -0.20 -2.86 1.96
N VAL A 58 -1.01 -1.85 2.26
CA VAL A 58 -2.29 -1.62 1.58
C VAL A 58 -2.51 -0.13 1.36
N GLY A 59 -2.93 0.23 0.15
CA GLY A 59 -3.49 1.55 -0.16
C GLY A 59 -5.01 1.51 -0.03
N VAL A 60 -5.60 2.51 0.63
CA VAL A 60 -7.07 2.62 0.73
C VAL A 60 -7.49 3.93 0.09
N HIS A 61 -8.34 3.84 -0.93
CA HIS A 61 -8.92 5.02 -1.57
C HIS A 61 -10.05 5.59 -0.70
N GLY A 62 -10.24 6.92 -0.74
CA GLY A 62 -11.31 7.58 0.02
C GLY A 62 -12.72 7.08 -0.33
N GLY A 63 -12.95 6.64 -1.57
CA GLY A 63 -14.20 5.99 -1.97
C GLY A 63 -14.41 4.64 -1.28
N GLN A 64 -13.38 3.78 -1.26
CA GLN A 64 -13.41 2.51 -0.54
C GLN A 64 -13.62 2.72 0.95
N LEU A 65 -12.91 3.67 1.56
CA LEU A 65 -13.06 3.98 2.99
C LEU A 65 -14.49 4.43 3.36
N ARG A 66 -15.20 5.06 2.43
CA ARG A 66 -16.59 5.49 2.63
C ARG A 66 -17.59 4.33 2.54
N GLU A 67 -17.24 3.27 1.80
CA GLU A 67 -18.08 2.08 1.59
C GLU A 67 -17.80 0.95 2.60
N MET A 68 -16.78 1.10 3.45
CA MET A 68 -16.49 0.25 4.61
C MET A 68 -17.37 0.59 5.81
#